data_AF-A0A0D0C5J0-F1
#
_entry.id   AF-A0A0D0C5J0-F1
#
_cell.length_a   1.000
_cell.length_b   1.000
_cell.length_c   1.000
_cell.angle_alpha   90.00
_cell.angle_beta   90.00
_cell.angle_gamma   90.00
#
_symmetry.space_group_name_H-M   'P 1'
#
loop_
_entity.id
_entity.type
_entity.pdbx_description
1 polymer ?
#
loop_
_entity_poly.entity_id
_entity_poly.type
_entity_poly.pdbx_seq_one_letter_code
_entity_poly.pdbx_strand_id
1 'polypeptide(L)'
;NLLSIPPSTELEENLQAALKEAEKKYDDLKTEMIVMQSGMVLNNTYCDILKNQLEAQEESRKRKMKKCLMGDGLPRLLSSEEFVNRVIQFTE
;
A
#
# COMPACT_ATOMS: atom_id res chain seq x y z
N ASN A 1 9.16 20.47 37.17
CA ASN A 1 9.59 20.67 35.78
C ASN A 1 10.74 21.68 35.84
N LEU A 2 11.88 21.45 35.18
CA LEU A 2 13.01 22.40 35.25
C LEU A 2 12.60 23.81 34.77
N LEU A 3 11.64 23.88 33.84
CA LEU A 3 11.09 25.12 33.31
C LEU A 3 10.11 25.84 34.26
N SER A 4 9.66 25.19 35.34
CA SER A 4 8.75 25.78 36.32
C SER A 4 9.48 26.45 37.49
N ILE A 5 10.81 26.38 37.52
CA ILE A 5 11.65 26.94 38.58
C ILE A 5 12.33 28.19 38.02
N PRO A 6 12.27 29.36 38.68
CA PRO A 6 12.98 30.54 38.20
C PRO A 6 14.49 30.31 38.27
N PRO A 7 15.26 30.62 37.20
CA PRO A 7 16.70 30.48 37.23
C PRO A 7 17.31 31.49 38.20
N SER A 8 18.30 31.03 38.97
CA SER A 8 19.08 31.87 39.90
C SER A 8 20.43 32.28 39.32
N THR A 9 20.89 31.61 38.26
CA THR A 9 22.14 31.90 37.57
C THR A 9 21.94 32.00 36.05
N GLU A 10 22.81 32.73 35.37
CA GLU A 10 22.78 32.89 33.90
C GLU A 10 22.91 31.53 33.18
N LEU A 11 23.69 30.60 33.74
CA LEU A 11 23.80 29.25 33.20
C LEU A 11 22.46 28.50 33.25
N GLU A 12 21.73 28.59 34.36
CA GLU A 12 20.41 27.97 34.50
C GLU A 12 19.41 28.58 33.51
N GLU A 13 19.45 29.89 33.31
CA GLU A 13 18.62 30.57 32.31
C GLU A 13 18.91 30.04 30.89
N ASN A 14 20.18 29.93 30.53
CA ASN A 14 20.60 29.38 29.23
C ASN A 14 20.18 27.91 29.05
N LEU A 15 20.31 27.09 30.10
CA LEU A 15 19.89 25.68 30.06
C LEU A 15 18.37 25.55 29.93
N GLN A 16 17.60 26.39 30.63
CA GLN A 16 16.14 26.40 30.50
C GLN A 16 15.70 26.88 29.11
N ALA A 17 16.40 27.85 28.52
CA ALA A 17 16.14 28.30 27.16
C ALA A 17 16.41 27.19 26.13
N ALA A 18 17.57 26.52 26.24
CA ALA A 18 17.93 25.40 25.39
C ALA A 18 16.95 24.23 25.53
N LEU A 19 16.48 23.95 26.75
CA LEU A 19 15.49 22.91 27.01
C LEU A 19 14.14 23.23 26.37
N LYS A 20 13.65 24.46 26.48
CA LYS A 20 12.40 24.91 25.81
C LYS A 20 12.48 24.73 24.30
N GLU A 21 13.63 25.09 23.71
CA GLU A 21 13.84 24.94 22.27
C GLU A 21 13.85 23.46 21.87
N ALA A 22 14.51 22.61 22.65
CA ALA A 22 14.56 21.17 22.40
C ALA A 22 13.17 20.51 22.55
N GLU A 23 12.42 20.85 23.59
CA GLU A 23 11.04 20.34 23.79
C GLU A 23 10.14 20.74 22.63
N LYS A 24 10.19 22.00 22.20
CA LYS A 24 9.42 22.47 21.04
C LYS A 24 9.76 21.68 19.78
N LYS A 25 11.05 21.50 19.48
CA LYS A 25 11.49 20.71 18.32
C LYS A 25 11.01 19.26 18.41
N TYR A 26 11.06 18.68 19.59
CA TYR A 26 10.61 17.30 19.79
C TYR A 26 9.10 17.16 19.58
N ASP A 27 8.32 18.11 20.09
CA ASP A 27 6.87 18.13 19.88
C ASP A 27 6.52 18.28 18.40
N ASP A 28 7.19 19.20 17.69
CA ASP A 28 7.02 19.37 16.25
C ASP A 28 7.31 18.06 15.49
N LEU A 29 8.46 17.43 15.74
CA LEU A 29 8.84 16.15 15.14
C LEU A 29 7.86 15.02 15.47
N LYS A 30 7.37 14.99 16.71
CA LYS A 30 6.39 13.99 17.15
C LYS A 30 5.07 14.15 16.39
N THR A 31 4.60 15.38 16.18
CA THR A 31 3.38 15.61 15.40
C THR A 31 3.55 15.18 13.94
N GLU A 32 4.69 15.51 13.32
CA GLU A 32 5.00 15.09 11.95
C GLU A 32 5.09 13.56 11.83
N MET A 33 5.75 12.91 12.78
CA MET A 33 5.86 11.45 12.84
C MET A 33 4.49 10.76 12.94
N ILE A 34 3.57 11.29 13.74
CA ILE A 34 2.21 10.74 13.87
C ILE A 34 1.47 10.83 12.53
N VAL A 35 1.56 11.97 11.84
CA VAL A 35 0.96 12.15 10.51
C VAL A 35 1.56 11.15 9.52
N MET A 36 2.89 11.01 9.49
CA MET A 36 3.56 10.06 8.60
C MET A 36 3.14 8.61 8.89
N GLN A 37 3.08 8.22 10.16
CA GLN A 37 2.68 6.87 10.56
C GLN A 37 1.23 6.58 10.18
N SER A 38 0.31 7.52 10.43
CA SER A 38 -1.09 7.36 10.02
C SER A 38 -1.23 7.19 8.51
N GLY A 39 -0.49 7.98 7.72
CA GLY A 39 -0.43 7.84 6.27
C GLY A 39 0.11 6.48 5.82
N MET A 40 1.16 5.97 6.47
CA MET A 40 1.73 4.65 6.17
C MET A 40 0.74 3.51 6.45
N VAL A 41 0.02 3.56 7.58
CA VAL A 41 -1.00 2.56 7.91
C VAL A 41 -2.13 2.55 6.88
N LEU A 42 -2.64 3.73 6.51
CA LEU A 42 -3.67 3.88 5.48
C LEU A 42 -3.19 3.34 4.14
N ASN A 43 -1.98 3.70 3.72
CA ASN A 43 -1.40 3.25 2.45
C ASN A 43 -1.23 1.74 2.41
N ASN A 44 -0.69 1.12 3.48
CA ASN A 44 -0.54 -0.32 3.55
C ASN A 44 -1.89 -1.03 3.42
N THR A 45 -2.88 -0.56 4.18
CA THR A 45 -4.25 -1.12 4.14
C THR A 45 -4.86 -1.01 2.74
N TYR A 46 -4.69 0.15 2.10
CA TYR A 46 -5.17 0.37 0.74
C TYR A 46 -4.47 -0.54 -0.28
N CYS A 47 -3.14 -0.63 -0.20
CA CYS A 47 -2.36 -1.51 -1.08
C CYS A 47 -2.75 -2.98 -0.92
N ASP A 48 -3.03 -3.44 0.29
CA ASP A 48 -3.46 -4.81 0.53
C ASP A 48 -4.84 -5.09 -0.06
N ILE A 49 -5.78 -4.14 0.08
CA ILE A 49 -7.09 -4.23 -0.58
C ILE A 49 -6.92 -4.30 -2.10
N LEU A 50 -6.10 -3.42 -2.67
CA LEU A 50 -5.87 -3.36 -4.12
C LEU A 50 -5.25 -4.65 -4.65
N LYS A 51 -4.26 -5.21 -3.95
CA LYS A 51 -3.65 -6.50 -4.29
C LYS A 51 -4.68 -7.62 -4.32
N ASN A 52 -5.51 -7.73 -3.28
CA ASN A 52 -6.54 -8.75 -3.20
C ASN A 52 -7.58 -8.61 -4.33
N GLN A 53 -7.97 -7.38 -4.68
CA GLN A 53 -8.88 -7.13 -5.80
C GLN A 53 -8.26 -7.52 -7.14
N LEU A 54 -6.99 -7.20 -7.36
CA LEU A 54 -6.26 -7.59 -8.57
C LEU A 54 -6.13 -9.11 -8.67
N GLU A 55 -5.75 -9.78 -7.58
CA GLU A 55 -5.65 -11.24 -7.53
C GLU A 55 -7.00 -11.90 -7.85
N ALA A 56 -8.08 -11.45 -7.20
CA ALA A 56 -9.43 -11.95 -7.48
C ALA A 56 -9.84 -11.71 -8.94
N GLN A 57 -9.51 -10.55 -9.51
CA GLN A 57 -9.80 -10.23 -10.90
C GLN A 57 -9.00 -11.15 -11.84
N GLU A 58 -7.71 -11.34 -11.59
CA GLU A 58 -6.85 -12.22 -12.38
C GLU A 58 -7.30 -13.67 -12.33
N GLU A 59 -7.65 -14.18 -11.15
CA GLU A 59 -8.23 -15.51 -11.01
C GLU A 59 -9.53 -15.64 -11.80
N SER A 60 -10.42 -14.64 -11.69
CA SER A 60 -11.69 -14.65 -12.43
C SER A 60 -11.46 -14.67 -13.94
N ARG A 61 -10.46 -13.92 -14.44
CA ARG A 61 -10.06 -13.91 -15.85
C ARG A 61 -9.50 -15.27 -16.24
N LYS A 62 -8.55 -15.84 -15.49
CA LYS A 62 -8.00 -17.18 -15.75
C LYS A 62 -9.09 -18.25 -15.81
N ARG A 63 -10.06 -18.22 -14.89
CA ARG A 63 -11.21 -19.14 -14.88
C ARG A 63 -12.09 -18.97 -16.12
N LYS A 64 -12.33 -17.74 -16.58
CA LYS A 64 -13.06 -17.48 -17.83
C LYS A 64 -12.29 -18.01 -19.04
N MET A 65 -10.98 -17.75 -19.10
CA MET A 65 -10.12 -18.21 -20.19
C MET A 65 -10.14 -19.74 -20.31
N LYS A 66 -10.06 -20.47 -19.18
CA LYS A 66 -10.16 -21.94 -19.16
C LYS A 66 -11.49 -22.49 -19.71
N LYS A 67 -12.57 -21.70 -19.73
CA LYS A 67 -13.87 -22.11 -20.28
C LYS A 67 -14.04 -21.78 -21.77
N CYS A 68 -13.13 -21.01 -22.35
CA CYS A 68 -13.19 -20.62 -23.75
C CYS A 68 -12.22 -21.48 -24.57
N LEU A 69 -12.69 -22.01 -25.71
CA LEU A 69 -11.88 -22.83 -26.62
C LEU A 69 -10.57 -22.13 -27.06
N MET A 70 -10.61 -20.80 -27.23
CA MET A 70 -9.44 -19.99 -27.62
C MET A 70 -8.64 -19.43 -26.44
N GLY A 71 -9.12 -19.58 -25.20
CA GLY A 71 -8.52 -18.97 -24.03
C GLY A 71 -8.76 -17.46 -23.92
N ASP A 72 -8.55 -16.68 -24.98
CA ASP A 72 -8.72 -15.21 -24.98
C ASP A 72 -10.19 -14.75 -25.04
N GLY A 73 -11.12 -15.65 -25.37
CA GLY A 73 -12.55 -15.35 -25.51
C GLY A 73 -12.88 -14.53 -26.76
N LEU A 74 -11.93 -14.32 -27.67
CA LEU A 74 -12.14 -13.58 -28.90
C LEU A 74 -12.65 -14.51 -30.01
N PRO A 75 -13.64 -14.07 -30.81
CA PRO A 75 -14.09 -14.85 -31.96
C PRO A 75 -12.99 -14.92 -33.02
N ARG A 76 -12.67 -16.12 -33.49
CA ARG A 76 -11.72 -16.37 -34.58
C ARG A 76 -12.37 -17.25 -35.63
N LEU A 77 -12.11 -16.96 -36.89
CA LEU A 77 -12.49 -17.85 -37.99
C LEU A 77 -11.40 -18.90 -38.15
N LEU A 78 -11.71 -20.15 -37.81
CA LEU A 78 -10.81 -21.27 -37.97
C LEU A 78 -11.16 -22.08 -39.21
N SER A 79 -10.14 -22.68 -39.81
CA SER A 79 -10.35 -23.74 -40.80
C SER A 79 -10.95 -24.99 -40.15
N SER A 80 -11.63 -25.83 -40.93
CA SER A 80 -12.33 -27.01 -40.42
C SER A 80 -11.41 -27.93 -39.59
N GLU A 81 -10.21 -28.23 -40.10
CA GLU A 81 -9.23 -29.09 -39.45
C GLU A 81 -8.69 -28.49 -38.15
N GLU A 82 -8.37 -27.20 -38.18
CA GLU A 82 -7.84 -26.47 -37.03
C GLU A 82 -8.87 -26.39 -35.89
N PHE A 83 -10.16 -26.21 -36.22
CA PHE A 83 -11.24 -26.25 -35.25
C PHE A 83 -11.35 -27.63 -34.58
N VAL A 84 -11.37 -28.71 -35.36
CA VAL A 84 -11.48 -30.09 -34.82
C VAL A 84 -10.31 -30.39 -33.88
N ASN A 85 -9.08 -30.09 -34.31
CA ASN A 85 -7.88 -30.30 -33.49
C ASN A 85 -7.94 -29.51 -32.18
N ARG A 86 -8.45 -28.27 -32.20
CA ARG A 86 -8.57 -27.42 -31.01
C ARG A 86 -9.63 -27.92 -30.04
N VAL A 87 -10.75 -28.45 -30.55
CA VAL A 87 -11.83 -29.03 -29.73
C VAL A 87 -11.35 -30.30 -29.04
N ILE A 88 -10.66 -31.20 -29.76
CA ILE A 88 -10.09 -32.44 -29.19
C ILE A 88 -9.18 -32.09 -28.00
N GLN A 89 -8.23 -31.16 -28.21
CA GLN A 89 -7.31 -30.68 -27.15
C GLN A 89 -8.01 -30.03 -25.95
N PHE A 90 -9.24 -29.53 -26.12
CA PHE A 90 -10.00 -28.89 -25.05
C PHE A 90 -10.87 -29.89 -24.26
N THR A 91 -11.24 -31.01 -24.88
CA THR A 91 -12.07 -32.06 -24.27
C THR A 91 -11.29 -33.19 -23.62
N GLU A 92 -10.03 -33.43 -24.02
CA GLU A 92 -9.09 -34.34 -23.35
C GLU A 92 -8.44 -33.69 -22.11
#